data_AF-A0A3D4M7W6-F1
#
_entry.id   AF-A0A3D4M7W6-F1
#
_cell.length_a   1.000
_cell.length_b   1.000
_cell.length_c   1.000
_cell.angle_alpha   90.00
_cell.angle_beta   90.00
_cell.angle_gamma   90.00
#
_symmetry.space_group_name_H-M   'P 1'
#
loop_
_entity.id
_entity.type
_entity.pdbx_description
1 polymer ?
#
loop_
_entity_poly.entity_id
_entity_poly.type
_entity_poly.pdbx_seq_one_letter_code
_entity_poly.pdbx_strand_id
1 'polypeptide(L)'
;MRENASLKSYHTFGIDVNARYLEEVHHTDELIALYQDEKYAALPKLILGGGSNVLFTQDFPGLVILNQIKGIKVLEENEATVKLRVASGEVWHELVLHCVEKGWGGIENLSLIPGTVGAAPMQNIGAYGAEIKEVLESVEYIDLPNGELHTLSNEDCRFAYRESIFKHELSGKVFISAVVLNLKKRGHVLKMNYGDIREILEQNRVNDPQIADISRAVIAIRQSKLPDPAVLGNAGSFFK
;
A
#
# COMPACT_ATOMS: atom_id res chain seq x y z
N MET A 1 15.87 -3.04 18.14
CA MET A 1 16.09 -1.58 18.08
C MET A 1 17.50 -1.26 17.55
N ARG A 2 17.62 -0.44 16.50
CA ARG A 2 18.90 0.08 15.97
C ARG A 2 19.03 1.58 16.25
N GLU A 3 20.23 2.04 16.64
CA GLU A 3 20.52 3.46 16.86
C GLU A 3 21.35 4.05 15.71
N ASN A 4 21.15 5.33 15.39
CA ASN A 4 21.83 6.04 14.29
C ASN A 4 21.85 5.23 12.98
N ALA A 5 20.69 4.66 12.64
CA ALA A 5 20.56 3.71 11.54
C ALA A 5 20.35 4.44 10.21
N SER A 6 21.08 4.02 9.16
CA SER A 6 20.87 4.54 7.81
C SER A 6 19.47 4.20 7.31
N LEU A 7 18.80 5.20 6.73
CA LEU A 7 17.49 5.08 6.10
C LEU A 7 17.59 4.84 4.59
N LYS A 8 18.80 4.86 4.01
CA LYS A 8 19.03 4.82 2.55
C LYS A 8 18.32 3.67 1.84
N SER A 9 18.25 2.49 2.46
CA SER A 9 17.58 1.30 1.91
C SER A 9 16.08 1.21 2.21
N TYR A 10 15.52 2.18 2.93
CA TYR A 10 14.16 2.13 3.45
C TYR A 10 13.20 3.13 2.78
N HIS A 11 13.68 3.88 1.78
CA HIS A 11 12.85 4.73 0.95
C HIS A 11 13.39 4.82 -0.47
N THR A 12 12.49 5.01 -1.45
CA THR A 12 12.81 4.81 -2.87
C THR A 12 13.65 5.95 -3.47
N PHE A 13 13.76 7.09 -2.80
CA PHE A 13 14.71 8.14 -3.20
C PHE A 13 16.18 7.78 -2.91
N GLY A 14 16.46 6.84 -2.00
CA GLY A 14 17.83 6.42 -1.69
C GLY A 14 18.75 7.53 -1.15
N ILE A 15 18.18 8.48 -0.40
CA ILE A 15 18.91 9.61 0.19
C ILE A 15 19.68 9.09 1.40
N ASP A 16 20.93 9.52 1.53
CA ASP A 16 21.80 9.12 2.61
C ASP A 16 21.55 9.96 3.86
N VAL A 17 20.55 9.53 4.64
CA VAL A 17 20.17 10.10 5.94
C VAL A 17 20.01 9.00 6.98
N ASN A 18 20.09 9.35 8.25
CA ASN A 18 19.95 8.44 9.38
C ASN A 18 18.69 8.72 10.20
N ALA A 19 18.17 7.69 10.87
CA ALA A 19 17.24 7.84 11.98
C ALA A 19 17.97 7.67 13.31
N ARG A 20 17.58 8.44 14.34
CA ARG A 20 18.07 8.24 15.70
C ARG A 20 17.77 6.82 16.19
N TYR A 21 16.54 6.35 15.98
CA TYR A 21 16.13 4.99 16.26
C TYR A 21 15.39 4.39 15.06
N LEU A 22 15.61 3.11 14.81
CA LEU A 22 14.92 2.34 13.77
C LEU A 22 14.50 0.98 14.34
N GLU A 23 13.23 0.65 14.23
CA GLU A 23 12.69 -0.65 14.64
C GLU A 23 11.74 -1.25 13.62
N GLU A 24 11.78 -2.58 13.50
CA GLU A 24 10.84 -3.36 12.70
C GLU A 24 9.75 -3.93 13.60
N VAL A 25 8.49 -3.81 13.19
CA VAL A 25 7.35 -4.39 13.92
C VAL A 25 6.68 -5.48 13.07
N HIS A 26 6.52 -6.65 13.64
CA HIS A 26 5.91 -7.83 13.03
C HIS A 26 4.51 -8.12 13.58
N HIS A 27 4.18 -7.54 14.73
CA HIS A 27 2.87 -7.63 15.37
C HIS A 27 2.37 -6.26 15.83
N THR A 28 1.04 -6.09 15.93
CA THR A 28 0.42 -4.85 16.39
C THR A 28 0.81 -4.51 17.83
N ASP A 29 1.03 -5.52 18.66
CA ASP A 29 1.39 -5.34 20.07
C ASP A 29 2.79 -4.73 20.23
N GLU A 30 3.71 -5.04 19.30
CA GLU A 30 5.04 -4.44 19.27
C GLU A 30 4.97 -2.94 18.93
N LEU A 31 4.09 -2.55 17.99
CA LEU A 31 3.83 -1.16 17.69
C LEU A 31 3.26 -0.42 18.90
N ILE A 32 2.25 -1.00 19.55
CA ILE A 32 1.62 -0.42 20.75
C ILE A 32 2.66 -0.26 21.87
N ALA A 33 3.49 -1.28 22.10
CA ALA A 33 4.56 -1.22 23.08
C ALA A 33 5.55 -0.07 22.80
N LEU A 34 5.93 0.18 21.55
CA LEU A 34 6.79 1.31 21.17
C LEU A 34 6.15 2.68 21.41
N TYR A 35 4.82 2.78 21.28
CA TYR A 35 4.09 4.01 21.56
C TYR A 35 3.86 4.26 23.06
N GLN A 36 3.75 3.18 23.85
CA GLN A 36 3.54 3.24 25.30
C GLN A 36 4.84 3.31 26.11
N ASP A 37 6.00 3.01 25.51
CA ASP A 37 7.29 3.09 26.18
C ASP A 37 7.70 4.55 26.45
N GLU A 38 7.84 4.89 27.74
CA GLU A 38 8.24 6.21 28.22
C GLU A 38 9.56 6.70 27.63
N LYS A 39 10.49 5.80 27.30
CA LYS A 39 11.77 6.12 26.66
C LYS A 39 11.57 6.80 25.31
N TYR A 40 10.53 6.40 24.57
CA TYR A 40 10.24 6.90 23.23
C TYR A 40 9.10 7.91 23.21
N ALA A 41 8.39 8.11 24.33
CA ALA A 41 7.21 8.97 24.41
C ALA A 41 7.44 10.37 23.83
N ALA A 42 8.55 11.03 24.20
CA ALA A 42 8.87 12.39 23.76
C ALA A 42 9.48 12.49 22.34
N LEU A 43 9.80 11.36 21.70
CA LEU A 43 10.42 11.37 20.38
C LEU A 43 9.37 11.46 19.27
N PRO A 44 9.64 12.19 18.17
CA PRO A 44 8.82 12.09 16.97
C PRO A 44 8.89 10.65 16.44
N LYS A 45 7.74 10.11 16.03
CA LYS A 45 7.61 8.75 15.50
C LYS A 45 7.18 8.83 14.04
N LEU A 46 7.79 8.02 13.19
CA LEU A 46 7.43 7.88 11.78
C LEU A 46 7.22 6.40 11.46
N ILE A 47 5.98 6.03 11.13
CA ILE A 47 5.70 4.69 10.62
C ILE A 47 5.94 4.68 9.12
N LEU A 48 6.73 3.72 8.66
CA LEU A 48 7.15 3.60 7.27
C LEU A 48 6.73 2.23 6.73
N GLY A 49 6.03 2.24 5.59
CA GLY A 49 5.82 1.06 4.76
C GLY A 49 7.07 0.79 3.92
N GLY A 50 6.91 0.80 2.59
CA GLY A 50 8.04 0.69 1.66
C GLY A 50 8.78 1.99 1.35
N GLY A 51 8.43 3.10 2.01
CA GLY A 51 9.05 4.42 1.79
C GLY A 51 8.98 4.94 0.35
N SER A 52 7.98 4.51 -0.42
CA SER A 52 7.82 4.87 -1.84
C SER A 52 7.18 6.24 -2.08
N ASN A 53 6.78 6.93 -1.02
CA ASN A 53 6.08 8.21 -1.05
C ASN A 53 6.53 9.10 0.13
N VAL A 54 7.81 9.03 0.47
CA VAL A 54 8.44 9.80 1.56
C VAL A 54 9.70 10.46 1.02
N LEU A 55 9.87 11.74 1.33
CA LEU A 55 11.08 12.51 1.04
C LEU A 55 11.72 12.93 2.36
N PHE A 56 12.82 12.29 2.72
CA PHE A 56 13.66 12.76 3.82
C PHE A 56 14.53 13.92 3.34
N THR A 57 14.55 15.02 4.09
CA THR A 57 15.35 16.21 3.78
C THR A 57 16.53 16.41 4.72
N GLN A 58 16.59 15.63 5.81
CA GLN A 58 17.60 15.64 6.86
C GLN A 58 17.50 14.36 7.68
N ASP A 59 18.48 14.12 8.55
CA ASP A 59 18.40 13.05 9.55
C ASP A 59 17.12 13.16 10.39
N PHE A 60 16.48 12.01 10.63
CA PHE A 60 15.27 11.93 11.42
C PHE A 60 15.63 11.79 12.91
N PRO A 61 15.31 12.78 13.78
CA PRO A 61 15.81 12.82 15.15
C PRO A 61 15.07 11.85 16.11
N GLY A 62 14.12 11.06 15.60
CA GLY A 62 13.22 10.22 16.38
C GLY A 62 13.26 8.74 16.00
N LEU A 63 12.13 8.08 16.25
CA LEU A 63 11.94 6.65 16.01
C LEU A 63 11.24 6.40 14.67
N VAL A 64 11.93 5.76 13.73
CA VAL A 64 11.32 5.19 12.53
C VAL A 64 10.88 3.76 12.83
N ILE A 65 9.63 3.45 12.50
CA ILE A 65 9.00 2.14 12.73
C ILE A 65 8.66 1.54 11.36
N LEU A 66 9.34 0.46 11.00
CA LEU A 66 9.14 -0.27 9.75
C LEU A 66 8.02 -1.29 9.93
N ASN A 67 6.93 -1.14 9.18
CA ASN A 67 5.80 -2.06 9.24
C ASN A 67 6.09 -3.37 8.48
N GLN A 68 6.31 -4.44 9.23
CA GLN A 68 6.52 -5.81 8.72
C GLN A 68 5.39 -6.77 9.15
N ILE A 69 4.22 -6.26 9.51
CA ILE A 69 3.06 -7.07 9.89
C ILE A 69 2.48 -7.74 8.64
N LYS A 70 2.64 -9.06 8.53
CA LYS A 70 2.20 -9.87 7.37
C LYS A 70 0.97 -10.71 7.68
N GLY A 71 0.31 -11.18 6.62
CA GLY A 71 -0.82 -12.09 6.70
C GLY A 71 -1.90 -11.77 5.68
N ILE A 72 -2.28 -12.77 4.90
CA ILE A 72 -3.44 -12.75 4.00
C ILE A 72 -4.41 -13.84 4.46
N LYS A 73 -5.65 -13.46 4.79
CA LYS A 73 -6.68 -14.38 5.25
C LYS A 73 -7.94 -14.24 4.39
N VAL A 74 -8.42 -15.36 3.86
CA VAL A 74 -9.77 -15.44 3.28
C VAL A 74 -10.79 -15.39 4.43
N LEU A 75 -11.61 -14.35 4.46
CA LEU A 75 -12.71 -14.21 5.42
C LEU A 75 -13.98 -14.90 4.94
N GLU A 76 -14.26 -14.77 3.65
CA GLU A 76 -15.45 -15.32 2.99
C GLU A 76 -15.11 -15.61 1.52
N GLU A 77 -15.61 -16.72 1.00
CA GLU A 77 -15.43 -17.07 -0.40
C GLU A 77 -16.67 -17.80 -0.93
N ASN A 78 -17.13 -17.40 -2.10
CA ASN A 78 -18.18 -18.08 -2.83
C ASN A 78 -17.78 -18.24 -4.32
N GLU A 79 -18.72 -18.60 -5.18
CA GLU A 79 -18.44 -18.80 -6.61
C GLU A 79 -18.10 -17.49 -7.36
N ALA A 80 -18.62 -16.36 -6.90
CA ALA A 80 -18.54 -15.07 -7.58
C ALA A 80 -17.53 -14.11 -6.95
N THR A 81 -17.29 -14.18 -5.64
CA THR A 81 -16.48 -13.22 -4.89
C THR A 81 -15.60 -13.88 -3.84
N VAL A 82 -14.55 -13.17 -3.44
CA VAL A 82 -13.70 -13.51 -2.30
C VAL A 82 -13.42 -12.26 -1.46
N LYS A 83 -13.54 -12.40 -0.14
CA LYS A 83 -13.24 -11.36 0.82
C LYS A 83 -11.92 -11.68 1.52
N LEU A 84 -10.95 -10.79 1.38
CA LEU A 84 -9.60 -10.95 1.92
C LEU A 84 -9.36 -9.92 3.01
N ARG A 85 -8.95 -10.36 4.20
CA ARG A 85 -8.27 -9.51 5.17
C ARG A 85 -6.78 -9.58 4.91
N VAL A 86 -6.16 -8.43 4.66
CA VAL A 86 -4.74 -8.32 4.34
C VAL A 86 -4.06 -7.40 5.33
N ALA A 87 -3.01 -7.91 5.98
CA ALA A 87 -2.20 -7.14 6.93
C ALA A 87 -1.49 -5.98 6.24
N SER A 88 -1.38 -4.86 6.95
CA SER A 88 -0.87 -3.59 6.44
C SER A 88 0.58 -3.61 5.96
N GLY A 89 1.39 -4.53 6.45
CA GLY A 89 2.80 -4.66 6.06
C GLY A 89 3.00 -5.45 4.77
N GLU A 90 1.99 -6.11 4.22
CA GLU A 90 2.10 -6.83 2.95
C GLU A 90 2.56 -5.90 1.81
N VAL A 91 3.41 -6.40 0.92
CA VAL A 91 3.86 -5.63 -0.25
C VAL A 91 2.71 -5.56 -1.25
N TRP A 92 2.33 -4.35 -1.65
CA TRP A 92 1.15 -4.15 -2.49
C TRP A 92 1.23 -4.92 -3.81
N HIS A 93 2.36 -4.82 -4.51
CA HIS A 93 2.49 -5.49 -5.80
C HIS A 93 2.41 -7.02 -5.68
N GLU A 94 3.00 -7.60 -4.64
CA GLU A 94 2.93 -9.04 -4.39
C GLU A 94 1.51 -9.51 -4.09
N LEU A 95 0.72 -8.70 -3.36
CA LEU A 95 -0.71 -8.96 -3.19
C LEU A 95 -1.44 -8.96 -4.54
N VAL A 96 -1.15 -8.00 -5.42
CA VAL A 96 -1.76 -7.95 -6.76
C VAL A 96 -1.42 -9.22 -7.55
N LEU A 97 -0.15 -9.63 -7.58
CA LEU A 97 0.28 -10.84 -8.27
C LEU A 97 -0.39 -12.10 -7.70
N HIS A 98 -0.49 -12.20 -6.37
CA HIS A 98 -1.20 -13.28 -5.69
C HIS A 98 -2.67 -13.36 -6.13
N CYS A 99 -3.39 -12.23 -6.14
CA CYS A 99 -4.78 -12.18 -6.58
C CYS A 99 -4.93 -12.54 -8.06
N VAL A 100 -4.03 -12.04 -8.92
CA VAL A 100 -4.01 -12.37 -10.35
C VAL A 100 -3.80 -13.87 -10.58
N GLU A 101 -2.85 -14.49 -9.89
CA GLU A 101 -2.59 -15.94 -9.94
C GLU A 101 -3.83 -16.75 -9.54
N LYS A 102 -4.58 -16.28 -8.54
CA LYS A 102 -5.81 -16.91 -8.06
C LYS A 102 -7.04 -16.65 -8.94
N GLY A 103 -6.94 -15.81 -9.96
CA GLY A 103 -8.11 -15.41 -10.77
C GLY A 103 -9.04 -14.44 -10.05
N TRP A 104 -8.54 -13.67 -9.08
CA TRP A 104 -9.30 -12.71 -8.28
C TRP A 104 -9.13 -11.29 -8.84
N GLY A 105 -10.11 -10.85 -9.63
CA GLY A 105 -10.12 -9.55 -10.29
C GLY A 105 -10.55 -8.40 -9.38
N GLY A 106 -10.06 -7.20 -9.70
CA GLY A 106 -10.40 -5.95 -9.04
C GLY A 106 -9.20 -5.04 -8.76
N ILE A 107 -7.99 -5.57 -8.76
CA ILE A 107 -6.75 -4.82 -8.43
C ILE A 107 -5.64 -4.99 -9.47
N GLU A 108 -5.88 -5.67 -10.59
CA GLU A 108 -4.89 -5.89 -11.64
C GLU A 108 -4.40 -4.59 -12.29
N ASN A 109 -5.26 -3.57 -12.39
CA ASN A 109 -4.91 -2.23 -12.87
C ASN A 109 -3.96 -1.47 -11.91
N LEU A 110 -3.82 -1.94 -10.67
CA LEU A 110 -2.97 -1.38 -9.62
C LEU A 110 -1.62 -2.12 -9.52
N SER A 111 -1.27 -2.92 -10.53
CA SER A 111 0.01 -3.63 -10.61
C SER A 111 1.21 -2.67 -10.60
N LEU A 112 2.31 -3.12 -9.98
CA LEU A 112 3.59 -2.40 -9.89
C LEU A 112 3.48 -1.02 -9.20
N ILE A 113 2.43 -0.80 -8.38
CA ILE A 113 2.42 0.32 -7.43
C ILE A 113 3.34 -0.08 -6.25
N PRO A 114 4.39 0.70 -5.94
CA PRO A 114 5.30 0.39 -4.84
C PRO A 114 4.68 0.72 -3.48
N GLY A 115 5.14 0.05 -2.44
CA GLY A 115 4.74 0.30 -1.05
C GLY A 115 3.95 -0.87 -0.46
N THR A 116 3.28 -0.60 0.66
CA THR A 116 2.60 -1.62 1.44
C THR A 116 1.08 -1.44 1.42
N VAL A 117 0.36 -2.51 1.72
CA VAL A 117 -1.11 -2.54 1.76
C VAL A 117 -1.68 -1.50 2.71
N GLY A 118 -1.06 -1.25 3.86
CA GLY A 118 -1.52 -0.23 4.82
C GLY A 118 -1.37 1.21 4.31
N ALA A 119 -0.44 1.45 3.38
CA ALA A 119 -0.29 2.76 2.76
C ALA A 119 -1.31 3.00 1.63
N ALA A 120 -1.92 1.93 1.09
CA ALA A 120 -2.82 2.03 -0.05
C ALA A 120 -4.09 2.87 0.21
N PRO A 121 -4.78 2.75 1.36
CA PRO A 121 -5.91 3.61 1.70
C PRO A 121 -5.50 5.07 1.95
N MET A 122 -4.28 5.34 2.43
CA MET A 122 -3.85 6.71 2.79
C MET A 122 -4.13 7.71 1.67
N GLN A 123 -3.79 7.35 0.44
CA GLN A 123 -4.00 8.19 -0.74
C GLN A 123 -5.02 7.63 -1.72
N ASN A 124 -5.87 6.68 -1.32
CA ASN A 124 -6.77 6.00 -2.26
C ASN A 124 -6.03 5.64 -3.56
N ILE A 125 -5.01 4.78 -3.46
CA ILE A 125 -4.13 4.50 -4.59
C ILE A 125 -4.95 4.14 -5.83
N GLY A 126 -4.50 4.65 -6.97
CA GLY A 126 -5.23 4.48 -8.22
C GLY A 126 -4.34 4.65 -9.42
N ALA A 127 -4.56 3.80 -10.41
CA ALA A 127 -3.85 3.81 -11.67
C ALA A 127 -4.73 3.16 -12.75
N TYR A 128 -4.55 3.61 -13.99
CA TYR A 128 -5.23 3.02 -15.15
C TYR A 128 -6.75 2.87 -15.00
N GLY A 129 -7.40 3.90 -14.46
CA GLY A 129 -8.86 3.94 -14.29
C GLY A 129 -9.40 3.10 -13.13
N ALA A 130 -8.55 2.51 -12.30
CA ALA A 130 -8.94 1.82 -11.07
C ALA A 130 -8.46 2.57 -9.82
N GLU A 131 -9.21 2.44 -8.73
CA GLU A 131 -8.86 2.96 -7.40
C GLU A 131 -9.17 1.90 -6.34
N ILE A 132 -8.37 1.83 -5.27
CA ILE A 132 -8.56 0.82 -4.22
C ILE A 132 -9.95 0.88 -3.57
N LYS A 133 -10.56 2.07 -3.48
CA LYS A 133 -11.91 2.24 -2.93
C LYS A 133 -12.98 1.41 -3.65
N GLU A 134 -12.74 0.98 -4.88
CA GLU A 134 -13.71 0.20 -5.66
C GLU A 134 -13.84 -1.26 -5.18
N VAL A 135 -12.82 -1.76 -4.47
CA VAL A 135 -12.76 -3.12 -3.93
C VAL A 135 -12.60 -3.15 -2.41
N LEU A 136 -12.23 -2.03 -1.78
CA LEU A 136 -12.05 -1.96 -0.34
C LEU A 136 -13.41 -2.02 0.36
N GLU A 137 -13.59 -2.95 1.29
CA GLU A 137 -14.80 -3.05 2.11
C GLU A 137 -14.65 -2.27 3.41
N SER A 138 -13.51 -2.45 4.10
CA SER A 138 -13.22 -1.76 5.36
C SER A 138 -11.71 -1.63 5.62
N VAL A 139 -11.35 -0.72 6.52
CA VAL A 139 -10.00 -0.52 7.03
C VAL A 139 -9.99 -0.77 8.53
N GLU A 140 -9.11 -1.65 9.00
CA GLU A 140 -8.83 -1.81 10.42
C GLU A 140 -7.66 -0.87 10.79
N TYR A 141 -7.82 -0.09 11.85
CA TYR A 141 -6.79 0.82 12.32
C TYR A 141 -6.69 0.83 13.84
N ILE A 142 -5.51 1.17 14.33
CA ILE A 142 -5.21 1.33 15.76
C ILE A 142 -5.10 2.82 16.05
N ASP A 143 -5.83 3.31 17.06
CA ASP A 143 -5.61 4.64 17.62
C ASP A 143 -4.30 4.61 18.43
N LEU A 144 -3.31 5.36 17.99
CA LEU A 144 -1.95 5.30 18.52
C LEU A 144 -1.85 5.76 19.99
N PRO A 145 -2.55 6.83 20.43
CA PRO A 145 -2.63 7.21 21.83
C PRO A 145 -3.05 6.12 22.82
N ASN A 146 -4.08 5.32 22.51
CA ASN A 146 -4.68 4.38 23.47
C ASN A 146 -4.50 2.89 23.09
N GLY A 147 -4.06 2.60 21.87
CA GLY A 147 -3.87 1.24 21.36
C GLY A 147 -5.17 0.54 20.96
N GLU A 148 -6.30 1.24 20.91
CA GLU A 148 -7.60 0.65 20.59
C GLU A 148 -7.73 0.31 19.10
N LEU A 149 -8.29 -0.86 18.81
CA LEU A 149 -8.57 -1.31 17.45
C LEU A 149 -9.96 -0.85 17.03
N HIS A 150 -10.02 -0.22 15.86
CA HIS A 150 -11.25 0.26 15.24
C HIS A 150 -11.36 -0.26 13.80
N THR A 151 -12.56 -0.16 13.24
CA THR A 151 -12.83 -0.47 11.85
C THR A 151 -13.63 0.66 11.21
N LEU A 152 -13.17 1.13 10.04
CA LEU A 152 -13.91 2.08 9.20
C LEU A 152 -14.48 1.35 7.99
N SER A 153 -15.72 1.65 7.65
CA SER A 153 -16.29 1.24 6.37
C SER A 153 -15.60 2.00 5.21
N ASN A 154 -15.79 1.52 3.98
CA ASN A 154 -15.36 2.25 2.79
C ASN A 154 -15.90 3.70 2.75
N GLU A 155 -17.18 3.90 3.09
CA GLU A 155 -17.81 5.22 3.10
C GLU A 155 -17.16 6.14 4.13
N ASP A 156 -16.92 5.64 5.35
CA ASP A 156 -16.31 6.40 6.43
C ASP A 156 -14.83 6.72 6.18
N CYS A 157 -14.16 6.02 5.26
CA CYS A 157 -12.81 6.37 4.81
C CYS A 157 -12.77 7.67 4.01
N ARG A 158 -13.94 8.17 3.52
CA ARG A 158 -14.09 9.44 2.79
C ARG A 158 -13.12 9.57 1.61
N PHE A 159 -12.99 8.52 0.82
CA PHE A 159 -12.06 8.51 -0.31
C PHE A 159 -12.45 9.52 -1.40
N ALA A 160 -11.44 10.27 -1.88
CA ALA A 160 -11.52 11.04 -3.11
C ALA A 160 -10.22 10.86 -3.92
N TYR A 161 -10.06 11.61 -5.01
CA TYR A 161 -8.85 11.53 -5.83
C TYR A 161 -7.61 11.91 -5.01
N ARG A 162 -6.77 10.91 -4.70
CA ARG A 162 -5.56 11.06 -3.86
C ARG A 162 -5.82 11.53 -2.42
N GLU A 163 -7.02 11.31 -1.90
CA GLU A 163 -7.47 11.78 -0.58
C GLU A 163 -8.22 10.70 0.21
N SER A 164 -8.10 10.77 1.54
CA SER A 164 -8.83 9.95 2.51
C SER A 164 -8.85 10.65 3.88
N ILE A 165 -9.72 10.22 4.79
CA ILE A 165 -9.75 10.69 6.18
C ILE A 165 -8.39 10.50 6.91
N PHE A 166 -7.58 9.52 6.50
CA PHE A 166 -6.26 9.23 7.07
C PHE A 166 -5.21 10.31 6.80
N LYS A 167 -5.43 11.18 5.81
CA LYS A 167 -4.57 12.34 5.53
C LYS A 167 -5.02 13.62 6.22
N HIS A 168 -6.21 13.61 6.79
CA HIS A 168 -6.86 14.76 7.38
C HIS A 168 -7.10 14.50 8.87
N GLU A 169 -8.32 14.14 9.26
CA GLU A 169 -8.75 14.05 10.66
C GLU A 169 -7.95 13.02 11.47
N LEU A 170 -7.54 11.91 10.83
CA LEU A 170 -6.78 10.83 11.46
C LEU A 170 -5.26 10.91 11.20
N SER A 171 -4.79 11.96 10.52
CA SER A 171 -3.37 12.13 10.17
C SER A 171 -2.48 12.14 11.42
N GLY A 172 -1.49 11.25 11.44
CA GLY A 172 -0.53 11.09 12.55
C GLY A 172 -1.12 10.53 13.85
N LYS A 173 -2.42 10.18 13.87
CA LYS A 173 -3.11 9.67 15.08
C LYS A 173 -3.37 8.18 15.04
N VAL A 174 -3.36 7.59 13.85
CA VAL A 174 -3.74 6.18 13.67
C VAL A 174 -2.70 5.40 12.88
N PHE A 175 -2.71 4.09 13.08
CA PHE A 175 -1.98 3.13 12.27
C PHE A 175 -2.96 2.18 11.59
N ILE A 176 -2.98 2.14 10.26
CA ILE A 176 -3.74 1.12 9.53
C ILE A 176 -3.07 -0.24 9.75
N SER A 177 -3.78 -1.16 10.39
CA SER A 177 -3.28 -2.49 10.76
C SER A 177 -3.61 -3.54 9.70
N ALA A 178 -4.77 -3.45 9.06
CA ALA A 178 -5.20 -4.30 7.96
C ALA A 178 -6.25 -3.61 7.08
N VAL A 179 -6.44 -4.14 5.87
CA VAL A 179 -7.56 -3.78 4.98
C VAL A 179 -8.37 -5.02 4.66
N VAL A 180 -9.67 -4.83 4.42
CA VAL A 180 -10.54 -5.88 3.88
C VAL A 180 -10.88 -5.54 2.45
N LEU A 181 -10.57 -6.43 1.52
CA LEU A 181 -10.86 -6.30 0.09
C LEU A 181 -11.93 -7.31 -0.31
N ASN A 182 -12.88 -6.89 -1.16
CA ASN A 182 -13.88 -7.73 -1.79
C ASN A 182 -13.59 -7.79 -3.30
N LEU A 183 -13.03 -8.93 -3.73
CA LEU A 183 -12.57 -9.16 -5.10
C LEU A 183 -13.54 -10.07 -5.86
N LYS A 184 -13.52 -9.99 -7.18
CA LYS A 184 -14.41 -10.74 -8.08
C LYS A 184 -13.70 -11.97 -8.65
N LYS A 185 -14.31 -13.14 -8.53
CA LYS A 185 -13.90 -14.39 -9.20
C LYS A 185 -14.60 -14.58 -10.55
N ARG A 186 -15.80 -14.04 -10.69
CA ARG A 186 -16.62 -14.08 -11.91
C ARG A 186 -17.29 -12.73 -12.13
N GLY A 187 -17.60 -12.43 -13.40
CA GLY A 187 -18.31 -11.19 -13.77
C GLY A 187 -17.52 -9.91 -13.49
N HIS A 188 -16.19 -10.02 -13.33
CA HIS A 188 -15.31 -8.85 -13.23
C HIS A 188 -15.23 -8.15 -14.58
N VAL A 189 -15.37 -6.82 -14.59
CA VAL A 189 -15.29 -6.02 -15.82
C VAL A 189 -13.87 -5.48 -15.96
N LEU A 190 -13.16 -5.94 -16.99
CA LEU A 190 -11.79 -5.52 -17.24
C LEU A 190 -11.72 -4.06 -17.66
N LYS A 191 -10.86 -3.30 -16.96
CA LYS A 191 -10.62 -1.89 -17.24
C LYS A 191 -9.48 -1.73 -18.24
N MET A 192 -9.84 -1.70 -19.52
CA MET A 192 -8.86 -1.69 -20.64
C MET A 192 -8.72 -0.33 -21.35
N ASN A 193 -9.61 0.62 -21.05
CA ASN A 193 -9.75 1.86 -21.83
C ASN A 193 -8.87 3.02 -21.36
N TYR A 194 -8.00 2.80 -20.37
CA TYR A 194 -7.19 3.86 -19.77
C TYR A 194 -5.71 3.70 -20.13
N GLY A 195 -5.11 4.80 -20.60
CA GLY A 195 -3.73 4.78 -21.10
C GLY A 195 -3.56 3.80 -22.27
N ASP A 196 -2.40 3.17 -22.33
CA ASP A 196 -1.97 2.39 -23.50
C ASP A 196 -2.32 0.89 -23.35
N ILE A 197 -3.18 0.51 -22.40
CA ILE A 197 -3.49 -0.91 -22.10
C ILE A 197 -3.98 -1.63 -23.35
N ARG A 198 -4.97 -1.06 -24.05
CA ARG A 198 -5.52 -1.67 -25.27
C ARG A 198 -4.46 -1.87 -26.35
N GLU A 199 -3.61 -0.86 -26.56
CA GLU A 199 -2.53 -0.94 -27.56
C GLU A 199 -1.54 -2.07 -27.21
N ILE A 200 -1.16 -2.22 -25.94
CA ILE A 200 -0.28 -3.30 -25.49
C ILE A 200 -0.94 -4.68 -25.66
N LEU A 201 -2.24 -4.80 -25.39
CA LEU A 201 -2.98 -6.04 -25.61
C LEU A 201 -3.04 -6.41 -27.11
N GLU A 202 -3.31 -5.43 -27.97
CA GLU A 202 -3.34 -5.60 -29.43
C GLU A 202 -1.96 -5.97 -30.00
N GLN A 203 -0.89 -5.29 -29.56
CA GLN A 203 0.49 -5.62 -29.95
C GLN A 203 0.88 -7.04 -29.56
N ASN A 204 0.42 -7.51 -28.40
CA ASN A 204 0.63 -8.87 -27.91
C ASN A 204 -0.38 -9.89 -28.46
N ARG A 205 -1.29 -9.48 -29.36
CA ARG A 205 -2.30 -10.33 -30.01
C ARG A 205 -3.21 -11.06 -29.02
N VAL A 206 -3.56 -10.39 -27.91
CA VAL A 206 -4.49 -10.91 -26.90
C VAL A 206 -5.93 -10.70 -27.38
N ASN A 207 -6.59 -11.76 -27.82
CA ASN A 207 -7.96 -11.69 -28.38
C ASN A 207 -9.06 -11.81 -27.31
N ASP A 208 -8.80 -12.51 -26.21
CA ASP A 208 -9.73 -12.69 -25.08
C ASP A 208 -9.01 -12.37 -23.75
N PRO A 209 -8.82 -11.07 -23.44
CA PRO A 209 -8.02 -10.64 -22.31
C PRO A 209 -8.56 -11.18 -20.99
N GLN A 210 -7.65 -11.61 -20.11
CA GLN A 210 -7.92 -11.96 -18.72
C GLN A 210 -7.25 -10.96 -17.77
N ILE A 211 -7.56 -11.03 -16.47
CA ILE A 211 -6.95 -10.13 -15.47
C ILE A 211 -5.41 -10.18 -15.47
N ALA A 212 -4.83 -11.34 -15.80
CA ALA A 212 -3.39 -11.50 -15.92
C ALA A 212 -2.79 -10.74 -17.11
N ASP A 213 -3.52 -10.64 -18.23
CA ASP A 213 -3.12 -9.83 -19.38
C ASP A 213 -3.14 -8.34 -19.04
N ILE A 214 -4.16 -7.89 -18.30
CA ILE A 214 -4.24 -6.50 -17.84
C ILE A 214 -3.08 -6.16 -16.90
N SER A 215 -2.81 -7.03 -15.92
CA SER A 215 -1.69 -6.87 -14.99
C SER A 215 -0.35 -6.76 -15.74
N ARG A 216 -0.09 -7.68 -16.70
CA ARG A 216 1.12 -7.64 -17.54
C ARG A 216 1.22 -6.37 -18.36
N ALA A 217 0.13 -5.94 -18.98
CA ALA A 217 0.10 -4.71 -19.76
C ALA A 217 0.43 -3.49 -18.89
N VAL A 218 -0.18 -3.40 -17.71
CA VAL A 218 0.09 -2.32 -16.75
C VAL A 218 1.55 -2.32 -16.28
N ILE A 219 2.11 -3.49 -15.94
CA ILE A 219 3.52 -3.62 -15.57
C ILE A 219 4.42 -3.09 -16.70
N ALA A 220 4.18 -3.52 -17.94
CA ALA A 220 4.96 -3.09 -19.10
C ALA A 220 4.89 -1.57 -19.34
N ILE A 221 3.69 -0.97 -19.26
CA ILE A 221 3.52 0.48 -19.43
C ILE A 221 4.22 1.24 -18.30
N ARG A 222 4.16 0.75 -17.06
CA ARG A 222 4.80 1.41 -15.93
C ARG A 222 6.32 1.35 -16.05
N GLN A 223 6.88 0.21 -16.42
CA GLN A 223 8.33 0.05 -16.61
C GLN A 223 8.87 0.88 -17.78
N SER A 224 8.06 1.17 -18.81
CA SER A 224 8.49 2.02 -19.92
C SER A 224 8.46 3.52 -19.58
N LYS A 225 7.64 3.94 -18.60
CA LYS A 225 7.43 5.36 -18.25
C LYS A 225 8.11 5.78 -16.95
N LEU A 226 8.27 4.86 -16.00
CA LEU A 226 8.76 5.16 -14.66
C LEU A 226 10.17 4.57 -14.51
N PRO A 227 11.17 5.38 -14.14
CA PRO A 227 12.50 4.86 -13.87
C PRO A 227 12.45 3.93 -12.66
N ASP A 228 13.15 2.81 -12.73
CA ASP A 228 13.32 1.90 -11.60
C ASP A 228 14.01 2.64 -10.45
N PRO A 229 13.39 2.76 -9.26
CA PRO A 229 14.01 3.42 -8.12
C PRO A 229 15.34 2.80 -7.67
N ALA A 230 15.57 1.51 -7.96
CA ALA A 230 16.84 0.85 -7.67
C ALA A 230 17.98 1.34 -8.59
N VAL A 231 17.66 1.87 -9.77
CA VAL A 231 18.61 2.45 -10.74
C VAL A 231 18.69 3.97 -10.58
N LEU A 232 17.55 4.63 -10.45
CA LEU A 232 17.43 6.08 -10.30
C LEU A 232 16.38 6.41 -9.24
N GLY A 233 16.84 6.81 -8.05
CA GLY A 233 15.98 7.09 -6.91
C GLY A 233 14.85 8.08 -7.22
N ASN A 234 13.61 7.69 -6.95
CA ASN A 234 12.40 8.48 -7.18
C ASN A 234 11.24 7.99 -6.31
N ALA A 235 10.16 8.76 -6.19
CA ALA A 235 8.92 8.38 -5.49
C ALA A 235 7.72 8.31 -6.45
N GLY A 236 7.96 7.98 -7.72
CA GLY A 236 6.96 8.07 -8.78
C GLY A 236 6.59 9.52 -9.13
N SER A 237 5.31 9.74 -9.48
CA SER A 237 4.80 11.06 -9.83
C SER A 237 4.82 12.00 -8.62
N PHE A 238 5.62 13.06 -8.69
CA PHE A 238 5.85 13.98 -7.57
C PHE A 238 4.74 15.02 -7.39
N PHE A 239 4.02 15.36 -8.46
CA PHE A 239 2.92 16.32 -8.45
C PHE A 239 1.59 15.62 -8.75
N LYS A 240 0.50 16.16 -8.21
CA LYS A 240 -0.87 15.69 -8.44
C LYS A 240 -1.44 16.20 -9.76
#